data_AF-A0A929H3X3-F1
#
_entry.id   AF-A0A929H3X3-F1
#
_cell.length_a   1.000
_cell.length_b   1.000
_cell.length_c   1.000
_cell.angle_alpha   90.00
_cell.angle_beta   90.00
_cell.angle_gamma   90.00
#
_symmetry.space_group_name_H-M   'P 1'
#
loop_
_entity.id
_entity.type
_entity.pdbx_description
1 polymer ?
#
loop_
_entity_poly.entity_id
_entity_poly.type
_entity_poly.pdbx_seq_one_letter_code
_entity_poly.pdbx_strand_id
1 'polypeptide(L)'
;MEGKYYKKINGEIQCLLCPQNCIIKEGKYGICMVRKNQNGRIVPENYGKVSALHPDPIEKKPLYHFFPGQTILSIGTFGCNLKCKFCQNYDISQSKVTDLLNRKTYKPEDIIRIAVEMKDNHGIAYTYNEPIIWFEFVMETAAKAHDEGLYNVMVSNGFINKKP
;
A
#
# COMPACT_ATOMS: atom_id res chain seq x y z
N MET A 1 -3.19 14.23 2.97
CA MET A 1 -3.97 13.71 1.82
C MET A 1 -5.28 13.13 2.34
N GLU A 2 -6.38 13.35 1.62
CA GLU A 2 -7.67 12.74 1.91
C GLU A 2 -7.80 11.40 1.18
N GLY A 3 -8.16 10.34 1.90
CA GLY A 3 -8.34 9.00 1.36
C GLY A 3 -9.63 8.87 0.57
N LYS A 4 -9.64 7.99 -0.41
CA LYS A 4 -10.79 7.70 -1.28
C LYS A 4 -11.67 6.57 -0.72
N TYR A 5 -12.81 6.37 -1.36
CA TYR A 5 -13.77 5.27 -1.12
C TYR A 5 -14.32 5.24 0.31
N TYR A 6 -15.07 6.28 0.67
CA TYR A 6 -15.83 6.30 1.91
C TYR A 6 -17.09 7.14 1.77
N LYS A 7 -18.02 7.00 2.71
CA LYS A 7 -19.17 7.88 2.87
C LYS A 7 -19.32 8.31 4.32
N LYS A 8 -19.97 9.45 4.53
CA LYS A 8 -20.34 9.92 5.88
C LYS A 8 -21.66 9.28 6.28
N ILE A 9 -21.74 8.77 7.51
CA ILE A 9 -22.96 8.19 8.09
C ILE A 9 -23.10 8.65 9.54
N ASN A 10 -24.19 9.34 9.89
CA ASN A 10 -24.50 9.75 11.28
C ASN A 10 -23.33 10.42 12.04
N GLY A 11 -22.55 11.27 11.36
CA GLY A 11 -21.36 11.92 11.95
C GLY A 11 -20.08 11.06 12.00
N GLU A 12 -20.16 9.81 11.57
CA GLU A 12 -19.03 8.88 11.42
C GLU A 12 -18.68 8.67 9.93
N ILE A 13 -17.63 7.90 9.68
CA ILE A 13 -17.22 7.50 8.33
C ILE A 13 -17.40 6.01 8.13
N GLN A 14 -18.03 5.60 7.03
CA GLN A 14 -17.95 4.24 6.55
C GLN A 14 -16.89 4.15 5.44
N CYS A 15 -15.78 3.47 5.71
CA CYS A 15 -14.75 3.15 4.72
C CYS A 15 -15.26 2.03 3.81
N LEU A 16 -15.19 2.20 2.50
CA LEU A 16 -15.70 1.29 1.47
C LEU A 16 -14.59 0.73 0.58
N LEU A 17 -13.32 0.91 0.95
CA LEU A 17 -12.18 0.43 0.16
C LEU A 17 -12.09 -1.10 0.09
N CYS A 18 -12.41 -1.78 1.19
CA CYS A 18 -12.39 -3.23 1.28
C CYS A 18 -13.67 -3.77 1.95
N PRO A 19 -13.98 -5.07 1.80
CA PRO A 19 -15.21 -5.65 2.33
C PRO A 19 -15.36 -5.61 3.86
N GLN A 20 -14.32 -5.18 4.60
CA GLN A 20 -14.44 -4.89 6.04
C GLN A 20 -15.48 -3.80 6.33
N ASN A 21 -15.72 -2.89 5.38
CA ASN A 21 -16.73 -1.85 5.46
C ASN A 21 -16.75 -1.07 6.80
N CYS A 22 -15.55 -0.82 7.36
CA CYS A 22 -15.40 -0.30 8.71
C CYS A 22 -16.16 1.00 8.92
N ILE A 23 -16.89 1.09 10.03
CA ILE A 23 -17.43 2.35 10.55
C ILE A 23 -16.42 2.93 11.54
N ILE A 24 -15.87 4.10 11.20
CA ILE A 24 -14.73 4.72 11.86
C ILE A 24 -15.19 6.01 12.54
N LYS A 25 -15.17 5.99 13.87
CA LYS A 25 -15.46 7.16 14.72
C LYS A 25 -14.34 8.20 14.60
N GLU A 26 -14.65 9.46 14.90
CA GLU A 26 -13.66 10.54 14.93
C GLU A 26 -12.43 10.16 15.78
N GLY A 27 -11.23 10.39 15.24
CA GLY A 27 -9.96 10.04 15.87
C GLY A 27 -9.63 8.54 15.92
N LYS A 28 -10.47 7.65 15.37
CA LYS A 28 -10.25 6.20 15.33
C LYS A 28 -9.77 5.73 13.96
N TYR A 29 -9.35 4.47 13.91
CA TYR A 29 -8.84 3.79 12.72
C TYR A 29 -9.78 2.67 12.28
N GLY A 30 -9.77 2.37 10.99
CA GLY A 30 -10.28 1.09 10.49
C GLY A 30 -9.42 -0.08 10.98
N ILE A 31 -9.87 -1.31 10.74
CA ILE A 31 -9.17 -2.52 11.19
C ILE A 31 -7.74 -2.65 10.65
N CYS A 32 -7.45 -2.00 9.52
CA CYS A 32 -6.11 -1.95 8.95
C CYS A 32 -5.12 -1.07 9.71
N MET A 33 -5.57 -0.35 10.75
CA MET A 33 -4.76 0.48 11.63
C MET A 33 -4.07 1.70 10.98
N VAL A 34 -4.34 1.99 9.71
CA VAL A 34 -3.69 3.09 8.98
C VAL A 34 -4.64 4.08 8.31
N ARG A 35 -5.92 3.73 8.13
CA ARG A 35 -6.95 4.65 7.63
C ARG A 35 -7.72 5.21 8.81
N LYS A 36 -7.54 6.50 9.08
CA LYS A 36 -8.09 7.19 10.24
C LYS A 36 -9.24 8.10 9.84
N ASN A 37 -10.28 8.19 10.66
CA ASN A 37 -11.24 9.28 10.55
C ASN A 37 -10.66 10.50 11.29
N GLN A 38 -10.36 11.56 10.56
CA GLN A 38 -9.86 12.81 11.10
C GLN A 38 -10.63 13.98 10.48
N ASN A 39 -11.31 14.74 11.33
CA ASN A 39 -12.17 15.87 10.96
C ASN A 39 -13.23 15.47 9.92
N GLY A 40 -13.86 14.30 10.11
CA GLY A 40 -14.87 13.78 9.19
C GLY A 40 -14.33 13.44 7.79
N ARG A 41 -13.04 13.15 7.67
CA ARG A 41 -12.40 12.66 6.43
C ARG A 41 -11.54 11.43 6.71
N ILE A 42 -11.39 10.54 5.72
CA ILE A 42 -10.37 9.49 5.82
C ILE A 42 -9.00 10.10 5.58
N VAL A 43 -8.05 9.84 6.46
CA VAL A 43 -6.63 10.13 6.28
C VAL A 43 -5.87 8.81 6.28
N PRO A 44 -5.25 8.40 5.15
CA PRO A 44 -4.32 7.28 5.11
C PRO A 44 -2.98 7.73 5.68
N GLU A 45 -2.71 7.42 6.95
CA GLU A 45 -1.49 7.86 7.65
C GLU A 45 -0.24 7.09 7.20
N ASN A 46 -0.41 5.97 6.49
CA ASN A 46 0.68 5.26 5.84
C ASN A 46 1.05 5.83 4.46
N TYR A 47 0.41 6.90 3.97
CA TYR A 47 0.76 7.50 2.68
C TYR A 47 2.26 7.84 2.61
N GLY A 48 2.97 7.28 1.63
CA GLY A 48 4.43 7.43 1.49
C GLY A 48 5.27 6.73 2.55
N LYS A 49 4.68 6.02 3.52
CA LYS A 49 5.40 5.25 4.52
C LYS A 49 5.77 3.88 3.96
N VAL A 50 7.03 3.76 3.57
CA VAL A 50 7.62 2.54 3.00
C VAL A 50 8.29 1.75 4.12
N SER A 51 7.83 0.52 4.36
CA SER A 51 8.38 -0.36 5.41
C SER A 51 9.62 -1.11 4.95
N ALA A 52 9.68 -1.44 3.67
CA ALA A 52 10.79 -2.12 3.03
C ALA A 52 10.92 -1.64 1.58
N LEU A 53 12.15 -1.53 1.10
CA LEU A 53 12.51 -1.11 -0.25
C LEU A 53 13.71 -1.93 -0.68
N HIS A 54 13.52 -2.89 -1.58
CA HIS A 54 14.57 -3.81 -1.99
C HIS A 54 14.51 -4.12 -3.48
N PRO A 55 15.66 -4.27 -4.17
CA PRO A 55 15.70 -5.01 -5.42
C PRO A 55 15.43 -6.50 -5.13
N ASP A 56 14.36 -7.04 -5.71
CA ASP A 56 14.08 -8.48 -5.65
C ASP A 56 14.13 -9.06 -7.08
N PRO A 57 14.52 -10.33 -7.26
CA PRO A 57 14.29 -11.02 -8.52
C PRO A 57 12.78 -11.19 -8.74
N ILE A 58 12.36 -11.10 -10.00
CA ILE A 58 10.97 -11.27 -10.40
C ILE A 58 10.39 -12.61 -9.96
N GLU A 59 11.21 -13.67 -9.94
CA GLU A 59 10.82 -15.03 -9.56
C GLU A 59 10.36 -15.16 -8.10
N LYS A 60 10.66 -14.16 -7.26
CA LYS A 60 10.10 -14.09 -5.90
C LYS A 60 8.62 -13.74 -5.90
N LYS A 61 8.09 -13.21 -7.01
CA LYS A 61 6.67 -12.91 -7.22
C LYS A 61 6.02 -14.10 -7.94
N PRO A 62 4.69 -14.31 -7.82
CA PRO A 62 4.00 -15.41 -8.50
C PRO A 62 3.83 -15.15 -10.02
N LEU A 63 4.90 -14.71 -10.70
CA LEU A 63 4.96 -14.26 -12.09
C LEU A 63 6.22 -14.82 -12.80
N TYR A 64 6.46 -16.12 -12.70
CA TYR A 64 7.71 -16.76 -13.13
C TYR A 64 8.12 -16.50 -14.60
N HIS A 65 7.15 -16.38 -15.51
CA HIS A 65 7.40 -16.15 -16.95
C HIS A 65 7.36 -14.67 -17.35
N PHE A 66 7.18 -13.75 -16.40
CA PHE A 66 7.08 -12.33 -16.66
C PHE A 66 8.44 -11.68 -16.43
N PHE A 67 9.27 -11.55 -17.47
CA PHE A 67 10.65 -11.04 -17.36
C PHE A 67 11.61 -11.89 -16.49
N PRO A 68 11.82 -13.17 -16.84
CA PRO A 68 12.71 -14.05 -16.08
C PRO A 68 14.16 -13.53 -16.05
N GLY A 69 14.81 -13.67 -14.90
CA GLY A 69 16.19 -13.26 -14.62
C GLY A 69 16.36 -11.78 -14.30
N GLN A 70 15.29 -10.99 -14.34
CA GLN A 70 15.35 -9.54 -14.15
C GLN A 70 14.98 -9.10 -12.73
N THR A 71 15.34 -7.86 -12.40
CA THR A 71 15.08 -7.25 -11.09
C THR A 71 13.79 -6.43 -11.12
N ILE A 72 13.10 -6.39 -9.99
CA ILE A 72 11.96 -5.51 -9.74
C ILE A 72 12.09 -4.81 -8.38
N LEU A 73 11.93 -3.48 -8.36
CA LEU A 73 11.91 -2.71 -7.13
C LEU A 73 10.70 -3.10 -6.30
N SER A 74 10.93 -3.78 -5.18
CA SER A 74 9.89 -4.25 -4.27
C SER A 74 9.73 -3.32 -3.09
N ILE A 75 8.52 -2.80 -2.91
CA ILE A 75 8.17 -1.89 -1.80
C ILE A 75 6.98 -2.42 -1.01
N GLY A 76 7.04 -2.23 0.31
CA GLY A 76 5.94 -2.54 1.23
C GLY A 76 5.56 -1.34 2.09
N THR A 77 4.44 -1.48 2.79
CA THR A 77 3.93 -0.46 3.71
C THR A 77 3.62 -1.09 5.06
N PHE A 78 2.80 -0.42 5.85
CA PHE A 78 2.35 -0.85 7.17
C PHE A 78 0.84 -1.02 7.20
N GLY A 79 0.36 -1.91 8.07
CA GLY A 79 -1.05 -2.25 8.21
C GLY A 79 -1.50 -3.34 7.22
N CYS A 80 -2.68 -3.90 7.47
CA CYS A 80 -3.31 -4.89 6.60
C CYS A 80 -4.79 -5.01 6.94
N ASN A 81 -5.65 -5.21 5.95
CA ASN A 81 -7.07 -5.44 6.15
C ASN A 81 -7.41 -6.87 6.62
N LEU A 82 -6.41 -7.76 6.75
CA LEU A 82 -6.52 -9.13 7.26
C LEU A 82 -5.55 -9.38 8.42
N LYS A 83 -5.82 -10.46 9.18
CA LYS A 83 -5.00 -10.94 10.31
C LYS A 83 -4.67 -12.43 10.15
N CYS A 84 -3.97 -12.76 9.06
CA CYS A 84 -3.65 -14.15 8.73
C CYS A 84 -2.82 -14.79 9.86
N LYS A 85 -3.23 -15.97 10.35
CA LYS A 85 -2.53 -16.70 11.43
C LYS A 85 -1.09 -17.11 11.06
N PHE A 86 -0.79 -17.16 9.77
CA PHE A 86 0.49 -17.59 9.19
C PHE A 86 1.22 -16.42 8.49
N CYS A 87 0.90 -15.17 8.81
CA CYS A 87 1.56 -14.03 8.17
C CYS A 87 3.03 -13.96 8.56
N GLN A 88 3.94 -14.19 7.62
CA GLN A 88 5.38 -14.04 7.82
C GLN A 88 5.78 -12.58 8.04
N ASN A 89 4.99 -11.64 7.51
CA ASN A 89 5.21 -10.20 7.63
C ASN A 89 4.26 -9.58 8.67
N TYR A 90 3.96 -10.30 9.75
CA TYR A 90 3.03 -9.85 10.80
C TYR A 90 3.50 -8.54 11.46
N ASP A 91 4.81 -8.37 11.64
CA ASP A 91 5.40 -7.16 12.25
C ASP A 91 5.05 -5.88 11.50
N ILE A 92 5.01 -5.92 10.16
CA ILE A 92 4.63 -4.77 9.32
C ILE A 92 3.12 -4.72 9.02
N SER A 93 2.45 -5.88 8.92
CA SER A 93 1.03 -5.94 8.58
C SER A 93 0.12 -5.62 9.77
N GLN A 94 0.59 -5.84 11.00
CA GLN A 94 -0.14 -5.58 12.24
C GLN A 94 0.46 -4.39 13.02
N SER A 95 1.31 -3.58 12.39
CA SER A 95 1.89 -2.40 13.01
C SER A 95 0.82 -1.38 13.40
N LYS A 96 1.10 -0.65 14.47
CA LYS A 96 0.32 0.49 14.90
C LYS A 96 0.85 1.75 14.25
N VAL A 97 0.03 2.80 14.22
CA VAL A 97 0.45 4.14 13.78
C VAL A 97 1.72 4.63 14.50
N THR A 98 1.91 4.29 15.77
CA THR A 98 3.10 4.67 16.53
C THR A 98 4.39 4.16 15.89
N ASP A 99 4.32 3.03 15.18
CA ASP A 99 5.45 2.41 14.50
C ASP A 99 5.82 3.15 13.20
N LEU A 100 4.95 4.07 12.75
CA LEU A 100 5.13 4.94 11.57
C LEU A 100 5.84 6.25 11.86
N LEU A 101 5.81 6.73 13.11
CA LEU A 101 6.22 8.10 13.46
C LEU A 101 7.67 8.41 13.08
N ASN A 102 8.55 7.41 13.19
CA ASN A 102 9.98 7.55 12.87
C ASN A 102 10.35 6.95 11.50
N ARG A 103 9.37 6.59 10.68
CA ARG A 103 9.62 5.99 9.36
C ARG A 103 9.80 7.05 8.30
N LYS A 104 10.80 6.83 7.44
CA LYS A 104 11.04 7.66 6.26
C LYS A 104 9.79 7.70 5.38
N THR A 105 9.45 8.92 4.95
CA THR A 105 8.38 9.15 3.99
C THR A 105 8.98 9.35 2.62
N TYR A 106 8.40 8.72 1.61
CA TYR A 106 8.75 8.87 0.21
C TYR A 106 7.59 9.53 -0.51
N LYS A 107 7.89 10.43 -1.45
CA LYS A 107 6.93 10.83 -2.46
C LYS A 107 6.90 9.78 -3.59
N PRO A 108 5.80 9.68 -4.36
CA PRO A 108 5.78 8.85 -5.55
C PRO A 108 6.99 9.08 -6.46
N GLU A 109 7.39 10.34 -6.67
CA GLU A 109 8.55 10.71 -7.49
C GLU A 109 9.88 10.16 -6.95
N ASP A 110 10.01 10.01 -5.63
CA ASP A 110 11.21 9.41 -5.04
C ASP A 110 11.30 7.92 -5.40
N ILE A 111 10.16 7.22 -5.39
CA ILE A 111 10.11 5.81 -5.78
C ILE A 111 10.43 5.65 -7.27
N ILE A 112 9.88 6.52 -8.12
CA ILE A 112 10.16 6.49 -9.56
C ILE A 112 11.64 6.73 -9.83
N ARG A 113 12.24 7.76 -9.22
CA ARG A 113 13.67 8.04 -9.36
C ARG A 113 14.52 6.82 -8.99
N ILE A 114 14.24 6.21 -7.84
CA ILE A 114 14.94 4.99 -7.40
C ILE A 114 14.75 3.84 -8.39
N ALA A 115 13.55 3.65 -8.93
CA ALA A 115 13.25 2.58 -9.86
C ALA A 115 13.96 2.75 -11.21
N VAL A 116 14.04 3.98 -11.73
CA VAL A 116 14.69 4.29 -13.01
C VAL A 116 16.22 4.24 -12.89
N GLU A 117 16.78 4.67 -11.76
CA GLU A 117 18.23 4.64 -11.50
C GLU A 117 18.76 3.22 -11.19
N MET A 118 17.87 2.28 -10.87
CA MET A 118 18.24 0.91 -10.53
C MET A 118 18.60 0.09 -11.78
N LYS A 119 19.81 -0.47 -11.79
CA LYS A 119 20.28 -1.33 -12.89
C LYS A 119 19.37 -2.56 -13.07
N ASP A 120 19.05 -2.87 -14.32
CA ASP A 120 18.26 -4.05 -14.74
C ASP A 120 16.86 -4.13 -14.08
N ASN A 121 16.33 -2.99 -13.62
CA ASN A 121 15.00 -2.90 -13.03
C ASN A 121 13.93 -2.69 -14.10
N HIS A 122 12.89 -3.51 -14.09
CA HIS A 122 11.81 -3.45 -15.09
C HIS A 122 10.48 -2.99 -14.52
N GLY A 123 10.41 -2.69 -13.23
CA GLY A 123 9.14 -2.28 -12.64
C GLY A 123 9.18 -1.96 -11.16
N ILE A 124 7.97 -1.88 -10.60
CA ILE A 124 7.73 -1.71 -9.17
C ILE A 124 6.73 -2.78 -8.72
N ALA A 125 7.10 -3.52 -7.68
CA ALA A 125 6.24 -4.47 -7.00
C ALA A 125 5.76 -3.89 -5.66
N TYR A 126 4.44 -3.69 -5.52
CA TYR A 126 3.80 -3.36 -4.26
C TYR A 126 3.48 -4.67 -3.51
N THR A 127 4.23 -4.97 -2.43
CA THR A 127 4.31 -6.31 -1.83
C THR A 127 4.60 -6.26 -0.32
N TYR A 128 4.98 -7.41 0.26
CA TYR A 128 5.26 -7.72 1.66
C TYR A 128 4.04 -7.73 2.59
N ASN A 129 3.14 -6.77 2.47
CA ASN A 129 1.88 -6.75 3.22
C ASN A 129 0.70 -6.53 2.26
N GLU A 130 -0.19 -5.57 2.54
CA GLU A 130 -1.38 -5.35 1.72
C GLU A 130 -1.33 -3.98 1.03
N PRO A 131 -1.17 -3.92 -0.31
CA PRO A 131 -1.13 -2.66 -1.05
C PRO A 131 -2.49 -1.98 -1.20
N ILE A 132 -3.63 -2.69 -1.11
CA ILE A 132 -4.96 -2.08 -1.24
C ILE A 132 -5.19 -1.01 -0.17
N ILE A 133 -4.79 -1.24 1.08
CA ILE A 133 -4.98 -0.24 2.15
C ILE A 133 -4.14 1.03 1.93
N TRP A 134 -3.16 0.96 1.01
CA TRP A 134 -2.25 2.02 0.59
C TRP A 134 -2.62 2.59 -0.79
N PHE A 135 -3.89 2.40 -1.17
CA PHE A 135 -4.45 2.70 -2.48
C PHE A 135 -3.98 4.03 -3.08
N GLU A 136 -4.06 5.14 -2.32
CA GLU A 136 -3.75 6.46 -2.86
C GLU A 136 -2.29 6.57 -3.31
N PHE A 137 -1.36 6.07 -2.49
CA PHE A 137 0.07 6.10 -2.82
C PHE A 137 0.40 5.15 -3.97
N VAL A 138 -0.21 3.95 -3.96
CA VAL A 138 0.00 2.94 -5.01
C VAL A 138 -0.51 3.46 -6.35
N MET A 139 -1.71 4.05 -6.41
CA MET A 139 -2.27 4.56 -7.66
C MET A 139 -1.46 5.71 -8.25
N GLU A 140 -1.03 6.66 -7.42
CA GLU A 140 -0.19 7.79 -7.88
C GLU A 140 1.18 7.32 -8.34
N THR A 141 1.80 6.38 -7.61
CA THR A 141 3.10 5.82 -7.99
C THR A 141 2.97 4.98 -9.26
N ALA A 142 1.91 4.16 -9.38
CA ALA A 142 1.73 3.28 -10.52
C ALA A 142 1.48 4.05 -11.83
N ALA A 143 0.74 5.15 -11.77
CA ALA A 143 0.55 6.04 -12.91
C ALA A 143 1.89 6.61 -13.40
N LYS A 144 2.70 7.15 -12.47
CA LYS A 144 4.02 7.71 -12.83
C LYS A 144 5.01 6.63 -13.30
N ALA A 145 4.94 5.43 -12.74
CA ALA A 145 5.74 4.30 -13.19
C ALA A 145 5.39 3.94 -14.64
N HIS A 146 4.10 3.94 -14.99
CA HIS A 146 3.66 3.72 -16.36
C HIS A 146 4.18 4.78 -17.33
N ASP A 147 4.20 6.06 -16.92
CA ASP A 147 4.72 7.16 -17.73
C ASP A 147 6.23 6.99 -18.07
N GLU A 148 6.99 6.34 -17.18
CA GLU A 148 8.42 6.01 -17.37
C GLU A 148 8.64 4.64 -18.04
N GLY A 149 7.58 3.96 -18.51
CA GLY A 149 7.67 2.64 -19.13
C GLY A 149 7.96 1.48 -18.16
N LEU A 150 7.83 1.71 -16.85
CA LEU A 150 7.99 0.68 -15.82
C LEU A 150 6.71 -0.15 -15.66
N TYR A 151 6.88 -1.45 -15.43
CA TYR A 151 5.75 -2.34 -15.12
C TYR A 151 5.33 -2.23 -13.65
N ASN A 152 4.03 -2.38 -13.41
CA ASN A 152 3.46 -2.40 -12.07
C ASN A 152 3.03 -3.83 -11.70
N VAL A 153 3.54 -4.34 -10.58
CA VAL A 153 3.14 -5.62 -9.99
C VAL A 153 2.50 -5.37 -8.64
N MET A 154 1.30 -5.89 -8.41
CA MET A 154 0.62 -5.82 -7.12
C MET A 154 0.47 -7.21 -6.53
N VAL A 155 1.10 -7.45 -5.37
CA VAL A 155 0.91 -8.68 -4.61
C VAL A 155 -0.04 -8.36 -3.45
N SER A 156 -1.30 -8.75 -3.62
CA SER A 156 -2.38 -8.42 -2.70
C SER A 156 -3.16 -9.67 -2.30
N ASN A 157 -3.80 -9.63 -1.12
CA ASN A 157 -4.76 -10.64 -0.72
C ASN A 157 -6.11 -10.55 -1.49
N GLY A 158 -6.28 -9.52 -2.33
CA GLY A 158 -7.46 -9.35 -3.18
C GLY A 158 -8.73 -8.97 -2.41
N PHE A 159 -8.65 -8.67 -1.11
CA PHE A 159 -9.78 -8.31 -0.28
C PHE A 159 -10.17 -6.84 -0.51
N ILE A 160 -10.67 -6.55 -1.70
CA ILE A 160 -11.12 -5.24 -2.19
C ILE A 160 -12.60 -5.28 -2.54
N ASN A 161 -13.32 -4.17 -2.37
CA ASN A 161 -14.68 -4.07 -2.88
C ASN A 161 -14.65 -3.92 -4.41
N LYS A 162 -15.78 -4.19 -5.07
CA LYS A 162 -15.94 -3.99 -6.54
C LYS A 162 -15.68 -2.55 -6.99
N LYS A 163 -15.90 -1.58 -6.10
CA LYS A 163 -15.36 -0.23 -6.23
C LYS A 163 -14.30 0.00 -5.13
N PRO A 164 -13.08 0.53 -5.39
CA PRO A 164 -12.55 0.94 -6.70
C PRO A 164 -12.79 -0.07 -7.81
#